data_AF-A0A2W7U627-F1
#
_entry.id   AF-A0A2W7U627-F1
#
_cell.length_a   1.000
_cell.length_b   1.000
_cell.length_c   1.000
_cell.angle_alpha   90.00
_cell.angle_beta   90.00
_cell.angle_gamma   90.00
#
_symmetry.space_group_name_H-M   'P 1'
#
loop_
_entity.id
_entity.type
_entity.pdbx_description
1 polymer ?
#
loop_
_entity_poly.entity_id
_entity_poly.type
_entity_poly.pdbx_seq_one_letter_code
_entity_poly.pdbx_strand_id
1 'polypeptide(L)'
;MKIDTKEILENSVNFSILLQDKLAKSNLQHHKQIVFHSSNFRNSPTLKSHSNELEKSEIPIIYIIRVKDKNTAKVLIEKFLRFSKENKLKVKNVDRVNVSRFNGEKSNVLYVGSSTTDFVTRIKNHLGVLKNRVYSLHLSKWDENFNYEIVIDIFKVKSLDKNEVIERFVVEIIEQQIWEKLQPIFGKKSGL
;
A
#
# COMPACT_ATOMS: atom_id res chain seq x y z
N MET A 1 -23.11 30.22 10.12
CA MET A 1 -22.06 30.46 9.09
C MET A 1 -22.69 30.17 7.74
N LYS A 2 -22.73 31.15 6.82
CA LYS A 2 -23.26 30.93 5.46
C LYS A 2 -22.08 30.49 4.59
N ILE A 3 -22.21 29.34 3.93
CA ILE A 3 -21.18 28.82 3.03
C ILE A 3 -21.41 29.45 1.65
N ASP A 4 -20.38 30.06 1.07
CA ASP A 4 -20.42 30.52 -0.31
C ASP A 4 -20.09 29.36 -1.25
N THR A 5 -21.13 28.77 -1.83
CA THR A 5 -20.98 27.61 -2.72
C THR A 5 -20.36 27.98 -4.06
N LYS A 6 -20.49 29.24 -4.51
CA LYS A 6 -19.92 29.68 -5.78
C LYS A 6 -18.41 29.81 -5.67
N GLU A 7 -17.94 30.44 -4.60
CA GLU A 7 -16.51 30.55 -4.29
C GLU A 7 -15.84 29.16 -4.17
N ILE A 8 -16.50 28.21 -3.48
CA ILE A 8 -15.98 26.83 -3.36
C ILE A 8 -15.81 26.16 -4.73
N LEU A 9 -16.78 26.35 -5.64
CA LEU A 9 -16.70 25.78 -6.99
C LEU A 9 -15.55 26.40 -7.79
N GLU A 10 -15.41 27.73 -7.73
CA GLU A 10 -14.30 28.45 -8.39
C GLU A 10 -12.93 27.96 -7.86
N ASN A 11 -12.81 27.83 -6.54
CA ASN A 11 -11.60 27.29 -5.90
C ASN A 11 -11.31 25.84 -6.32
N SER A 12 -12.35 25.02 -6.50
CA SER A 12 -12.20 23.62 -6.94
C SER A 12 -11.71 23.50 -8.38
N VAL A 13 -12.18 24.40 -9.27
CA VAL A 13 -11.69 24.48 -10.65
C VAL A 13 -10.22 24.90 -10.68
N ASN A 14 -9.85 25.93 -9.91
CA ASN A 14 -8.46 26.37 -9.81
C ASN A 14 -7.54 25.28 -9.26
N PHE A 15 -8.00 24.53 -8.26
CA PHE A 15 -7.28 23.36 -7.74
C PHE A 15 -7.08 22.28 -8.81
N SER A 16 -8.07 22.05 -9.68
CA SER A 16 -7.96 21.07 -10.76
C SER A 16 -6.90 21.46 -11.80
N ILE A 17 -6.77 22.74 -12.11
CA ILE A 17 -5.72 23.28 -13.00
C ILE A 17 -4.35 23.11 -12.35
N LEU A 18 -4.21 23.48 -11.07
CA LEU A 18 -2.98 23.27 -10.31
C LEU A 18 -2.58 21.79 -10.31
N LEU A 19 -3.53 20.90 -10.04
CA LEU A 19 -3.32 19.47 -10.06
C LEU A 19 -2.79 18.98 -11.41
N GLN A 20 -3.39 19.43 -12.51
CA GLN A 20 -2.95 19.08 -13.86
C GLN A 20 -1.49 19.50 -14.10
N ASP A 21 -1.14 20.73 -13.75
CA ASP A 21 0.23 21.25 -13.87
C ASP A 21 1.23 20.40 -13.07
N LYS A 22 0.90 20.10 -11.81
CA LYS A 22 1.74 19.29 -10.92
C LYS A 22 1.92 17.86 -11.44
N LEU A 23 0.87 17.24 -11.95
CA LEU A 23 0.94 15.91 -12.57
C LEU A 23 1.80 15.92 -13.84
N ALA A 24 1.65 16.94 -14.70
CA ALA A 24 2.44 17.07 -15.92
C ALA A 24 3.94 17.23 -15.64
N LYS A 25 4.29 17.82 -14.49
CA LYS A 25 5.66 17.97 -13.99
C LYS A 25 6.13 16.79 -13.14
N SER A 26 5.33 15.76 -12.95
CA SER A 26 5.69 14.59 -12.15
C SER A 26 6.23 13.46 -13.01
N ASN A 27 7.14 12.68 -12.44
CA ASN A 27 7.70 11.49 -13.04
C ASN A 27 7.61 10.31 -12.07
N LEU A 28 7.08 9.18 -12.57
CA LEU A 28 7.04 7.92 -11.85
C LEU A 28 8.18 7.02 -12.33
N GLN A 29 9.23 6.89 -11.52
CA GLN A 29 10.41 6.12 -11.86
C GLN A 29 10.43 4.79 -11.10
N HIS A 30 10.51 3.67 -11.80
CA HIS A 30 10.82 2.39 -11.16
C HIS A 30 12.18 2.47 -10.47
N HIS A 31 12.22 2.16 -9.19
CA HIS A 31 13.43 2.27 -8.38
C HIS A 31 14.10 0.92 -8.18
N LYS A 32 13.38 -0.04 -7.61
CA LYS A 32 13.89 -1.39 -7.36
C LYS A 32 12.76 -2.37 -7.07
N GLN A 33 13.11 -3.65 -7.13
CA GLN A 33 12.25 -4.75 -6.77
C GLN A 33 12.89 -5.50 -5.58
N ILE A 34 12.06 -5.92 -4.63
CA ILE A 34 12.48 -6.73 -3.48
C ILE A 34 11.64 -8.01 -3.48
N VAL A 35 12.27 -9.14 -3.20
CA VAL A 35 11.58 -10.44 -3.10
C VAL A 35 11.72 -10.95 -1.67
N PHE A 36 10.59 -11.28 -1.05
CA PHE A 36 10.58 -11.97 0.23
C PHE A 36 9.94 -13.33 0.07
N HIS A 37 10.66 -14.36 0.48
CA HIS A 37 10.06 -15.64 0.77
C HIS A 37 9.29 -15.56 2.10
N SER A 38 8.17 -16.27 2.20
CA SER A 38 7.30 -16.28 3.38
C SER A 38 8.01 -16.62 4.69
N SER A 39 9.07 -17.43 4.63
CA SER A 39 9.93 -17.72 5.79
C SER A 39 10.71 -16.50 6.27
N ASN A 40 10.98 -15.49 5.44
CA ASN A 40 11.78 -14.32 5.79
C ASN A 40 11.04 -13.34 6.71
N PHE A 41 9.72 -13.46 6.90
CA PHE A 41 8.94 -12.47 7.65
C PHE A 41 7.96 -13.07 8.66
N ARG A 42 8.28 -14.24 9.22
CA ARG A 42 7.49 -14.88 10.29
C ARG A 42 7.51 -14.09 11.59
N ASN A 43 8.61 -13.40 11.88
CA ASN A 43 8.77 -12.57 13.06
C ASN A 43 9.84 -11.48 12.81
N SER A 44 9.92 -10.52 13.73
CA SER A 44 10.88 -9.40 13.63
C SER A 44 12.35 -9.83 13.56
N PRO A 45 12.84 -10.80 14.38
CA PRO A 45 14.18 -11.36 14.22
C PRO A 45 14.47 -11.89 12.82
N THR A 46 13.57 -12.71 12.25
CA THR A 46 13.77 -13.31 10.92
C THR A 46 13.76 -12.28 9.80
N LEU A 47 12.96 -11.21 9.93
CA LEU A 47 12.97 -10.12 8.96
C LEU A 47 14.26 -9.29 9.03
N LYS A 48 14.87 -9.14 10.21
CA LYS A 48 16.05 -8.28 10.38
C LYS A 48 17.18 -8.67 9.42
N SER A 49 17.40 -9.97 9.19
CA SER A 49 18.42 -10.47 8.27
C SER A 49 18.14 -10.19 6.78
N HIS A 50 16.89 -9.85 6.43
CA HIS A 50 16.46 -9.56 5.05
C HIS A 50 16.02 -8.09 4.88
N SER A 51 16.10 -7.28 5.95
CA SER A 51 15.57 -5.91 5.96
C SER A 51 16.54 -4.85 5.45
N ASN A 52 17.79 -5.21 5.19
CA ASN A 52 18.80 -4.28 4.64
C ASN A 52 18.39 -3.75 3.26
N GLU A 53 17.54 -4.48 2.54
CA GLU A 53 17.01 -4.04 1.25
C GLU A 53 15.91 -2.96 1.38
N LEU A 54 15.32 -2.80 2.58
CA LEU A 54 14.31 -1.78 2.86
C LEU A 54 14.99 -0.49 3.34
N GLU A 55 15.05 0.49 2.46
CA GLU A 55 15.66 1.78 2.73
C GLU A 55 14.61 2.85 3.03
N LYS A 56 14.97 3.80 3.87
CA LYS A 56 14.20 5.04 4.00
C LYS A 56 14.32 5.84 2.70
N SER A 57 13.26 6.56 2.36
CA SER A 57 13.23 7.45 1.20
C SER A 57 12.76 8.81 1.66
N GLU A 58 13.52 9.85 1.31
CA GLU A 58 13.12 11.25 1.48
C GLU A 58 12.14 11.70 0.40
N ILE A 59 12.06 10.92 -0.69
CA ILE A 59 11.16 11.15 -1.81
C ILE A 59 9.93 10.26 -1.62
N PRO A 60 8.72 10.73 -1.95
CA PRO A 60 7.53 9.90 -1.98
C PRO A 60 7.69 8.66 -2.85
N ILE A 61 7.14 7.55 -2.37
CA ILE A 61 7.18 6.28 -3.06
C ILE A 61 5.78 5.71 -3.24
N ILE A 62 5.63 4.94 -4.30
CA ILE A 62 4.52 4.01 -4.51
C ILE A 62 5.11 2.61 -4.51
N TYR A 63 4.44 1.67 -3.85
CA TYR A 63 4.84 0.28 -3.81
C TYR A 63 3.66 -0.64 -4.14
N ILE A 64 3.99 -1.73 -4.81
CA ILE A 64 3.04 -2.76 -5.23
C ILE A 64 3.51 -4.07 -4.62
N ILE A 65 2.64 -4.71 -3.84
CA ILE A 65 2.88 -6.05 -3.28
C ILE A 65 2.09 -7.05 -4.11
N ARG A 66 2.77 -8.02 -4.70
CA ARG A 66 2.16 -9.08 -5.51
C ARG A 66 2.77 -10.44 -5.20
N VAL A 67 2.07 -11.49 -5.59
CA VAL A 67 2.62 -12.86 -5.65
C VAL A 67 2.96 -13.21 -7.09
N LYS A 68 3.77 -14.25 -7.29
CA LYS A 68 4.22 -14.68 -8.62
C LYS A 68 3.05 -15.06 -9.53
N ASP A 69 2.06 -15.78 -8.99
CA ASP A 69 0.96 -16.34 -9.78
C ASP A 69 -0.42 -16.24 -9.08
N LYS A 70 -1.47 -16.41 -9.87
CA LYS A 70 -2.87 -16.30 -9.40
C LYS A 70 -3.32 -17.47 -8.52
N ASN A 71 -2.70 -18.64 -8.62
CA ASN A 71 -3.05 -19.78 -7.77
C ASN A 71 -2.58 -19.54 -6.33
N THR A 72 -1.36 -19.04 -6.16
CA THR A 72 -0.86 -18.56 -4.87
C THR A 72 -1.79 -17.50 -4.29
N ALA A 73 -2.24 -16.54 -5.10
CA ALA A 73 -3.17 -15.51 -4.67
C ALA A 73 -4.51 -16.10 -4.19
N LYS A 74 -5.06 -17.07 -4.93
CA LYS A 74 -6.31 -17.75 -4.57
C LYS A 74 -6.21 -18.44 -3.21
N VAL A 75 -5.13 -19.19 -2.97
CA VAL A 75 -4.90 -19.86 -1.68
C VAL A 75 -4.80 -18.85 -0.54
N LEU A 76 -4.09 -17.73 -0.75
CA LEU A 76 -4.02 -16.66 0.25
C LEU A 76 -5.37 -16.02 0.53
N ILE A 77 -6.21 -15.80 -0.49
CA ILE A 77 -7.57 -15.29 -0.32
C ILE A 77 -8.40 -16.24 0.55
N GLU A 78 -8.37 -17.55 0.28
CA GLU A 78 -9.10 -18.54 1.06
C GLU A 78 -8.70 -18.52 2.54
N LYS A 79 -7.40 -18.46 2.82
CA LYS A 79 -6.86 -18.35 4.19
C LYS A 79 -7.28 -17.05 4.87
N PHE A 80 -7.17 -15.92 4.17
CA PHE A 80 -7.62 -14.63 4.66
C PHE A 80 -9.12 -14.65 5.02
N LEU A 81 -9.97 -15.24 4.17
CA LEU A 81 -11.41 -15.28 4.40
C LEU A 81 -11.76 -16.09 5.65
N ARG A 82 -11.06 -17.19 5.93
CA ARG A 82 -11.21 -17.94 7.19
C ARG A 82 -10.78 -17.09 8.39
N PHE A 83 -9.57 -16.58 8.36
CA PHE A 83 -9.04 -15.72 9.43
C PHE A 83 -9.92 -14.50 9.69
N SER A 84 -10.41 -13.84 8.65
CA SER A 84 -11.21 -12.61 8.75
C SER A 84 -12.54 -12.84 9.48
N LYS A 85 -13.15 -14.02 9.32
CA LYS A 85 -14.36 -14.40 10.07
C LYS A 85 -14.08 -14.48 11.56
N GLU A 86 -13.01 -15.18 11.95
CA GLU A 86 -12.61 -15.33 13.36
C GLU A 86 -12.15 -14.00 13.97
N ASN A 87 -11.34 -13.24 13.23
CA ASN A 87 -10.78 -11.97 13.69
C ASN A 87 -11.86 -10.90 13.97
N LYS A 88 -13.02 -10.97 13.31
CA LYS A 88 -14.16 -10.07 13.60
C LYS A 88 -14.77 -10.32 14.99
N LEU A 89 -14.62 -11.52 15.54
CA LEU A 89 -15.12 -11.87 16.88
C LEU A 89 -14.23 -11.33 18.01
N LYS A 90 -12.97 -10.99 17.69
CA LYS A 90 -11.99 -10.43 18.63
C LYS A 90 -12.31 -8.99 19.02
N VAL A 91 -11.80 -8.50 20.14
CA VAL A 91 -12.02 -7.14 20.63
C VAL A 91 -11.08 -6.14 19.95
N LYS A 92 -11.65 -5.05 19.40
CA LYS A 92 -10.89 -3.99 18.74
C LYS A 92 -9.88 -3.37 19.72
N ASN A 93 -8.66 -3.10 19.25
CA ASN A 93 -7.53 -2.53 20.02
C ASN A 93 -6.94 -3.42 21.14
N VAL A 94 -7.50 -4.62 21.36
CA VAL A 94 -7.00 -5.60 22.32
C VAL A 94 -6.26 -6.71 21.56
N ASP A 95 -7.01 -7.59 20.89
CA ASP A 95 -6.52 -8.79 20.23
C ASP A 95 -6.89 -8.86 18.74
N ARG A 96 -7.82 -8.02 18.28
CA ARG A 96 -8.18 -7.89 16.86
C ARG A 96 -7.01 -7.34 16.03
N VAL A 97 -6.80 -7.96 14.87
CA VAL A 97 -5.85 -7.48 13.85
C VAL A 97 -6.55 -6.54 12.88
N ASN A 98 -6.03 -5.32 12.72
CA ASN A 98 -6.54 -4.36 11.75
C ASN A 98 -6.01 -4.71 10.35
N VAL A 99 -6.75 -5.58 9.65
CA VAL A 99 -6.40 -6.03 8.29
C VAL A 99 -6.94 -5.10 7.21
N SER A 100 -6.23 -5.01 6.08
CA SER A 100 -6.67 -4.30 4.88
C SER A 100 -8.07 -4.74 4.43
N ARG A 101 -8.81 -3.80 3.84
CA ARG A 101 -10.09 -4.10 3.16
C ARG A 101 -9.87 -5.13 2.07
N PHE A 102 -10.75 -6.12 1.98
CA PHE A 102 -10.80 -7.08 0.88
C PHE A 102 -11.70 -6.55 -0.24
N ASN A 103 -11.23 -6.61 -1.49
CA ASN A 103 -11.91 -6.06 -2.65
C ASN A 103 -12.62 -7.12 -3.51
N GLY A 104 -12.34 -8.42 -3.30
CA GLY A 104 -12.96 -9.49 -4.08
C GLY A 104 -12.37 -9.68 -5.49
N GLU A 105 -11.27 -9.00 -5.80
CA GLU A 105 -10.64 -9.02 -7.12
C GLU A 105 -9.88 -10.31 -7.41
N LYS A 106 -9.80 -10.69 -8.70
CA LYS A 106 -9.06 -11.87 -9.18
C LYS A 106 -7.71 -11.48 -9.80
N SER A 107 -6.87 -10.84 -8.99
CA SER A 107 -5.53 -10.37 -9.36
C SER A 107 -4.43 -11.20 -8.70
N ASN A 108 -3.19 -11.10 -9.20
CA ASN A 108 -2.00 -11.54 -8.44
C ASN A 108 -1.41 -10.41 -7.59
N VAL A 109 -1.92 -9.19 -7.75
CA VAL A 109 -1.55 -8.03 -6.94
C VAL A 109 -2.34 -8.07 -5.64
N LEU A 110 -1.62 -8.13 -4.52
CA LEU A 110 -2.21 -8.16 -3.19
C LEU A 110 -2.57 -6.75 -2.73
N TYR A 111 -1.71 -5.76 -2.97
CA TYR A 111 -1.87 -4.42 -2.41
C TYR A 111 -1.10 -3.38 -3.22
N VAL A 112 -1.67 -2.18 -3.33
CA VAL A 112 -1.02 -0.98 -3.84
C VAL A 112 -1.06 0.06 -2.73
N GLY A 113 0.05 0.74 -2.47
CA GLY A 113 0.11 1.80 -1.48
C GLY A 113 1.20 2.83 -1.76
N SER A 114 1.13 3.97 -1.08
CA SER A 114 2.19 4.97 -1.07
C SER A 114 2.79 5.19 0.32
N SER A 115 3.97 5.82 0.35
CA SER A 115 4.59 6.33 1.58
C SER A 115 5.37 7.60 1.28
N THR A 116 5.17 8.63 2.11
CA THR A 116 5.94 9.88 2.06
C THR A 116 6.96 10.02 3.20
N THR A 117 6.90 9.14 4.21
CA THR A 117 7.68 9.29 5.45
C THR A 117 8.39 8.00 5.87
N ASP A 118 7.64 6.93 6.15
CA ASP A 118 8.21 5.70 6.72
C ASP A 118 7.78 4.45 5.95
N PHE A 119 8.43 4.24 4.81
CA PHE A 119 8.24 3.06 3.97
C PHE A 119 8.53 1.76 4.71
N VAL A 120 9.66 1.71 5.43
CA VAL A 120 10.15 0.51 6.08
C VAL A 120 9.13 0.01 7.11
N THR A 121 8.60 0.92 7.94
CA THR A 121 7.54 0.57 8.89
C THR A 121 6.26 0.14 8.19
N ARG A 122 5.87 0.76 7.06
CA ARG A 122 4.69 0.30 6.30
C ARG A 122 4.87 -1.13 5.79
N ILE A 123 5.99 -1.46 5.17
CA ILE A 123 6.26 -2.84 4.72
C ILE A 123 6.26 -3.81 5.91
N LYS A 124 6.92 -3.46 7.02
CA LYS A 124 6.91 -4.28 8.23
C LYS A 124 5.49 -4.54 8.78
N ASN A 125 4.58 -3.56 8.69
CA ASN A 125 3.17 -3.75 9.01
C ASN A 125 2.52 -4.74 8.03
N HIS A 126 2.68 -4.55 6.71
CA HIS A 126 2.12 -5.46 5.70
C HIS A 126 2.59 -6.90 5.87
N LEU A 127 3.86 -7.11 6.23
CA LEU A 127 4.42 -8.43 6.51
C LEU A 127 3.89 -9.04 7.83
N GLY A 128 3.35 -8.22 8.73
CA GLY A 128 2.76 -8.66 10.01
C GLY A 128 3.75 -8.83 11.16
N VAL A 129 4.95 -8.25 11.05
CA VAL A 129 5.98 -8.34 12.11
C VAL A 129 5.86 -7.26 13.18
N LEU A 130 5.03 -6.23 12.95
CA LEU A 130 4.73 -5.17 13.91
C LEU A 130 3.41 -5.42 14.66
N LYS A 131 2.98 -4.41 15.42
CA LYS A 131 1.74 -4.44 16.19
C LYS A 131 0.52 -4.45 15.26
N ASN A 132 -0.57 -5.02 15.77
CA ASN A 132 -1.80 -5.30 15.04
C ASN A 132 -2.73 -4.08 14.81
N ARG A 133 -2.30 -2.85 15.15
CA ARG A 133 -3.17 -1.67 15.21
C ARG A 133 -3.23 -0.85 13.92
N VAL A 134 -2.23 -0.97 13.05
CA VAL A 134 -2.21 -0.25 11.77
C VAL A 134 -2.92 -1.10 10.73
N TYR A 135 -3.85 -0.50 9.98
CA TYR A 135 -4.49 -1.18 8.85
C TYR A 135 -3.45 -1.53 7.80
N SER A 136 -3.22 -2.82 7.57
CA SER A 136 -2.29 -3.35 6.57
C SER A 136 -2.60 -4.79 6.24
N LEU A 137 -1.82 -5.43 5.35
CA LEU A 137 -2.03 -6.83 5.01
C LEU A 137 -1.89 -7.76 6.23
N HIS A 138 -0.86 -7.57 7.06
CA HIS A 138 -0.49 -8.48 8.15
C HIS A 138 -0.31 -9.95 7.73
N LEU A 139 0.37 -10.20 6.60
CA LEU A 139 0.47 -11.53 5.95
C LEU A 139 0.77 -12.68 6.92
N SER A 140 1.82 -12.56 7.73
CA SER A 140 2.23 -13.60 8.70
C SER A 140 1.20 -13.91 9.79
N LYS A 141 0.15 -13.10 9.95
CA LYS A 141 -0.91 -13.33 10.96
C LYS A 141 -1.99 -14.30 10.49
N TRP A 142 -2.11 -14.54 9.19
CA TRP A 142 -3.24 -15.30 8.63
C TRP A 142 -2.86 -16.21 7.47
N ASP A 143 -1.63 -16.18 6.98
CA ASP A 143 -1.18 -17.04 5.88
C ASP A 143 -0.96 -18.51 6.30
N GLU A 144 -1.17 -18.87 7.57
CA GLU A 144 -1.10 -20.24 8.09
C GLU A 144 0.22 -20.95 7.75
N ASN A 145 1.35 -20.23 7.80
CA ASN A 145 2.66 -20.75 7.41
C ASN A 145 2.75 -21.27 5.96
N PHE A 146 1.86 -20.82 5.08
CA PHE A 146 1.90 -21.17 3.67
C PHE A 146 3.23 -20.76 3.04
N ASN A 147 3.74 -21.59 2.13
CA ASN A 147 5.02 -21.39 1.47
C ASN A 147 4.84 -20.65 0.14
N TYR A 148 5.25 -19.39 0.10
CA TYR A 148 5.14 -18.54 -1.09
C TYR A 148 6.19 -17.44 -1.08
N GLU A 149 6.28 -16.72 -2.19
CA GLU A 149 7.06 -15.49 -2.32
C GLU A 149 6.15 -14.32 -2.62
N ILE A 150 6.49 -13.17 -2.05
CA ILE A 150 5.95 -11.88 -2.48
C ILE A 150 7.04 -11.10 -3.20
N VAL A 151 6.60 -10.29 -4.15
CA VAL A 151 7.43 -9.32 -4.85
C VAL A 151 6.90 -7.93 -4.51
N ILE A 152 7.80 -7.05 -4.12
CA ILE A 152 7.52 -5.65 -3.82
C ILE A 152 8.23 -4.80 -4.88
N ASP A 153 7.45 -4.26 -5.80
CA ASP A 153 7.93 -3.29 -6.79
C ASP A 153 7.84 -1.89 -6.18
N ILE A 154 8.93 -1.12 -6.24
CA ILE A 154 9.04 0.22 -5.61
C ILE A 154 9.29 1.25 -6.70
N PHE A 155 8.48 2.30 -6.69
CA PHE A 155 8.55 3.44 -7.60
C PHE A 155 8.77 4.73 -6.80
N LYS A 156 9.63 5.62 -7.28
CA LYS A 156 9.82 6.96 -6.72
C LYS A 156 8.99 7.95 -7.54
N VAL A 157 8.24 8.81 -6.84
CA VAL A 157 7.50 9.92 -7.46
C VAL A 157 8.34 11.18 -7.30
N LYS A 158 8.84 11.73 -8.41
CA LYS A 158 9.75 12.89 -8.44
C LYS A 158 9.15 14.00 -9.27
N SER A 159 9.47 15.26 -8.95
CA SER A 159 9.25 16.35 -9.90
C SER A 159 10.33 16.32 -10.98
N LEU A 160 9.97 16.75 -12.18
CA LEU A 160 10.88 17.05 -13.27
C LEU A 160 11.70 18.32 -12.96
N ASP A 161 11.17 19.22 -12.14
CA ASP A 161 11.93 20.30 -11.52
C ASP A 161 12.58 19.79 -10.21
N LYS A 162 13.92 19.80 -10.17
CA LYS A 162 14.69 19.30 -9.01
C LYS A 162 14.47 20.11 -7.73
N ASN A 163 13.99 21.34 -7.84
CA ASN A 163 13.75 22.21 -6.69
C ASN A 163 12.32 22.09 -6.13
N GLU A 164 11.44 21.36 -6.82
CA GLU A 164 10.05 21.21 -6.45
C GLU A 164 9.80 19.93 -5.64
N VAL A 165 9.13 20.09 -4.50
CA VAL A 165 8.70 18.97 -3.67
C VAL A 165 7.37 18.44 -4.20
N ILE A 166 7.29 17.12 -4.39
CA ILE A 166 6.04 16.46 -4.79
C ILE A 166 5.02 16.55 -3.65
N GLU A 167 3.89 17.16 -3.96
CA GLU A 167 2.77 17.30 -3.05
C GLU A 167 2.03 15.98 -2.87
N ARG A 168 1.46 15.78 -1.69
CA ARG A 168 0.84 14.51 -1.31
C ARG A 168 -0.32 14.11 -2.22
N PHE A 169 -1.15 15.06 -2.65
CA PHE A 169 -2.31 14.76 -3.50
C PHE A 169 -1.89 14.19 -4.87
N VAL A 170 -0.72 14.59 -5.39
CA VAL A 170 -0.15 14.05 -6.64
C VAL A 170 0.13 12.56 -6.47
N VAL A 171 0.78 12.20 -5.36
CA VAL A 171 1.09 10.80 -5.03
C VAL A 171 -0.18 9.98 -4.87
N GLU A 172 -1.19 10.52 -4.18
CA GLU A 172 -2.47 9.85 -3.95
C GLU A 172 -3.23 9.59 -5.26
N ILE A 173 -3.19 10.53 -6.22
CA ILE A 173 -3.80 10.34 -7.54
C ILE A 173 -3.05 9.30 -8.37
N ILE A 174 -1.72 9.32 -8.38
CA ILE A 174 -0.94 8.31 -9.11
C ILE A 174 -1.16 6.91 -8.49
N GLU A 175 -1.14 6.80 -7.15
CA GLU A 175 -1.46 5.56 -6.43
C GLU A 175 -2.86 5.06 -6.83
N GLN A 176 -3.83 5.97 -6.90
CA GLN A 176 -5.21 5.67 -7.27
C GLN A 176 -5.32 5.13 -8.71
N GLN A 177 -4.64 5.75 -9.68
CA GLN A 177 -4.62 5.26 -11.06
C GLN A 177 -3.95 3.88 -11.19
N ILE A 178 -2.89 3.63 -10.42
CA ILE A 178 -2.26 2.30 -10.36
C ILE A 178 -3.20 1.28 -9.72
N TRP A 179 -3.89 1.66 -8.64
CA TRP A 179 -4.87 0.82 -7.97
C TRP A 179 -6.00 0.42 -8.93
N GLU A 180 -6.56 1.37 -9.70
CA GLU A 180 -7.62 1.11 -10.68
C GLU A 180 -7.16 0.17 -11.78
N LYS A 181 -5.94 0.38 -12.28
CA LYS A 181 -5.36 -0.46 -13.33
C LYS A 181 -5.07 -1.89 -12.87
N LEU A 182 -4.58 -2.07 -11.64
CA LEU A 182 -4.09 -3.36 -11.14
C LEU A 182 -5.12 -4.16 -10.35
N GLN A 183 -6.20 -3.51 -9.92
CA GLN A 183 -7.30 -4.10 -9.16
C GLN A 183 -6.80 -5.01 -8.03
N PRO A 184 -6.09 -4.45 -7.02
CA PRO A 184 -5.47 -5.28 -5.99
C PRO A 184 -6.52 -5.96 -5.12
N ILE A 185 -6.19 -7.17 -4.68
CA ILE A 185 -7.06 -8.02 -3.85
C ILE A 185 -7.43 -7.32 -2.53
N PHE A 186 -6.49 -6.58 -1.96
CA PHE A 186 -6.65 -5.87 -0.70
C PHE A 186 -6.29 -4.39 -0.81
N GLY A 187 -6.76 -3.62 0.17
CA GLY A 187 -6.54 -2.17 0.27
C GLY A 187 -7.78 -1.39 -0.11
N LYS A 188 -7.78 -0.09 0.20
CA LYS A 188 -8.93 0.78 -0.08
C LYS A 188 -8.63 1.55 -1.37
N LYS A 189 -9.62 1.66 -2.25
CA LYS A 189 -9.67 2.69 -3.28
C LYS A 189 -9.64 4.07 -2.59
N SER A 190 -8.67 4.92 -2.91
CA SER A 190 -8.67 6.31 -2.44
C SER A 190 -9.97 6.98 -2.90
N GLY A 191 -10.59 7.78 -2.02
CA GLY A 191 -11.94 8.32 -2.23
C GLY A 191 -11.95 9.65 -2.97
N LEU A 192 -11.10 9.80 -3.98
CA LEU A 192 -11.07 10.97 -4.86
C LEU A 192 -12.28 10.98 -5.79
#